data_AF-A0A936Y9T1-F1
#
_entry.id   AF-A0A936Y9T1-F1
#
_cell.length_a   1.000
_cell.length_b   1.000
_cell.length_c   1.000
_cell.angle_alpha   90.00
_cell.angle_beta   90.00
_cell.angle_gamma   90.00
#
_symmetry.space_group_name_H-M   'P 1'
#
loop_
_entity.id
_entity.type
_entity.pdbx_description
1 polymer ?
#
loop_
_entity_poly.entity_id
_entity_poly.type
_entity_poly.pdbx_seq_one_letter_code
_entity_poly.pdbx_strand_id
1 'polypeptide(L)'
;MRKLGQELLKKLHHSLVLLLSALLVLQPMLAPIVYAQTVITPDTAAPIANQPTVAESLNHTPVENIATPNGGGVSHNKLGELQVGNEGLIVNNSASSGISTIGSIVVGNGNLTSGNEARIIINEVTGTNPSSLQGPTEIFGREAEYVVANPNGISCNGCGFFNTPKVTLATRVPHMDGAGNIDHITVDKGNILIEGNGVDASQTDSFDIIARATQIHAAIYGGNTVRVTTGRNQVNYQTGVATPLAATPESEVSKSMPRRLRSNMKARREKISANPLTVSNNNPACSGWDNSNNKIM
;
A
#
# COMPACT_ATOMS: atom_id res chain seq x y z
N MET A 1 -35.58 23.52 -62.15
CA MET A 1 -35.41 23.80 -60.70
C MET A 1 -35.45 22.54 -59.82
N ARG A 2 -36.37 21.57 -60.02
CA ARG A 2 -36.46 20.36 -59.16
C ARG A 2 -35.23 19.42 -59.20
N LYS A 3 -34.60 19.23 -60.37
CA LYS A 3 -33.39 18.37 -60.51
C LYS A 3 -32.16 18.95 -59.80
N LEU A 4 -31.99 20.28 -59.83
CA LEU A 4 -30.84 20.95 -59.19
C LEU A 4 -30.89 20.85 -57.66
N GLY A 5 -32.09 20.97 -57.07
CA GLY A 5 -32.28 20.81 -55.62
C GLY A 5 -32.03 19.39 -55.11
N GLN A 6 -32.38 18.36 -55.91
CA GLN A 6 -32.12 16.97 -55.55
C GLN A 6 -30.63 16.60 -55.59
N GLU A 7 -29.88 17.15 -56.56
CA GLU A 7 -28.42 16.98 -56.64
C GLU A 7 -27.71 17.65 -55.46
N LEU A 8 -28.13 18.86 -55.08
CA LEU A 8 -27.59 19.58 -53.91
C LEU A 8 -27.86 18.82 -52.60
N LEU A 9 -29.07 18.27 -52.44
CA LEU A 9 -29.45 17.51 -51.24
C LEU A 9 -28.66 16.20 -51.12
N LYS A 10 -28.42 15.51 -52.24
CA LYS A 10 -27.58 14.31 -52.29
C LYS A 10 -26.13 14.61 -51.93
N LYS A 11 -25.56 15.70 -52.47
CA LYS A 11 -24.19 16.12 -52.14
C LYS A 11 -24.07 16.49 -50.66
N LEU A 12 -25.06 17.17 -50.10
CA LEU A 12 -25.11 17.51 -48.68
C LEU A 12 -25.20 16.28 -47.77
N HIS A 13 -26.03 15.29 -48.14
CA HIS A 13 -26.09 14.01 -47.42
C HIS A 13 -24.76 13.25 -47.51
N HIS A 14 -24.14 13.20 -48.69
CA HIS A 14 -22.85 12.54 -48.86
C HIS A 14 -21.75 13.21 -48.03
N SER A 15 -21.67 14.55 -48.03
CA SER A 15 -20.70 15.27 -47.22
C SER A 15 -20.97 15.14 -45.72
N LEU A 16 -22.23 15.12 -45.29
CA LEU A 16 -22.60 14.88 -43.89
C LEU A 16 -22.22 13.46 -43.45
N VAL A 17 -22.50 12.45 -44.28
CA VAL A 17 -22.13 11.04 -44.01
C VAL A 17 -20.61 10.89 -43.95
N LEU A 18 -19.87 11.55 -44.84
CA LEU A 18 -18.39 11.54 -44.81
C LEU A 18 -17.84 12.24 -43.57
N LEU A 19 -18.45 13.33 -43.12
CA LEU A 19 -18.02 14.06 -41.93
C LEU A 19 -18.35 13.29 -40.64
N LEU A 20 -19.54 12.68 -40.55
CA LEU A 20 -19.92 11.80 -39.44
C LEU A 20 -19.04 10.56 -39.39
N SER A 21 -18.80 9.90 -40.53
CA SER A 21 -17.92 8.72 -40.57
C SER A 21 -16.47 9.07 -40.24
N ALA A 22 -15.95 10.22 -40.70
CA ALA A 22 -14.63 10.71 -40.27
C ALA A 22 -14.57 11.01 -38.76
N LEU A 23 -15.63 11.58 -38.17
CA LEU A 23 -15.70 11.85 -36.74
C LEU A 23 -15.71 10.57 -35.91
N LEU A 24 -16.42 9.53 -36.36
CA LEU A 24 -16.47 8.19 -35.73
C LEU A 24 -15.12 7.46 -35.80
N VAL A 25 -14.39 7.57 -36.91
CA VAL A 25 -13.08 6.92 -37.10
C VAL A 25 -11.96 7.63 -36.32
N LEU A 26 -12.12 8.91 -35.99
CA LEU A 26 -11.14 9.66 -35.19
C LEU A 26 -11.30 9.48 -33.67
N GLN A 27 -12.30 8.73 -33.19
CA GLN A 27 -12.55 8.55 -31.75
C GLN A 27 -11.61 7.60 -30.98
N PRO A 28 -10.76 6.71 -31.56
CA PRO A 28 -9.99 5.77 -30.76
C PRO A 28 -8.64 6.31 -30.25
N MET A 29 -8.36 7.62 -30.35
CA MET A 29 -7.11 8.22 -29.84
C MET A 29 -7.22 8.78 -28.41
N LEU A 30 -8.42 8.81 -27.84
CA LEU A 30 -8.61 8.99 -26.40
C LEU A 30 -8.65 7.60 -25.76
N ALA A 31 -7.48 6.96 -25.65
CA ALA A 31 -7.36 5.87 -24.68
C ALA A 31 -7.81 6.45 -23.33
N PRO A 32 -8.73 5.81 -22.59
CA PRO A 32 -8.96 6.20 -21.22
C PRO A 32 -7.60 6.11 -20.53
N ILE A 33 -7.12 7.24 -19.99
CA ILE A 33 -6.02 7.21 -19.04
C ILE A 33 -6.57 6.37 -17.89
N VAL A 34 -6.18 5.10 -17.81
CA VAL A 34 -6.52 4.24 -16.69
C VAL A 34 -5.66 4.75 -15.54
N TYR A 35 -6.21 5.72 -14.80
CA TYR A 35 -5.67 6.07 -13.50
C TYR A 35 -5.74 4.81 -12.63
N ALA A 36 -4.67 4.48 -11.93
CA ALA A 36 -4.74 3.45 -10.90
C ALA A 36 -5.80 3.92 -9.90
N GLN A 37 -6.90 3.17 -9.79
CA GLN A 37 -8.02 3.48 -8.91
C GLN A 37 -7.80 2.80 -7.56
N THR A 38 -8.29 3.42 -6.50
CA THR A 38 -8.41 2.79 -5.19
C THR A 38 -9.50 1.73 -5.25
N VAL A 39 -9.13 0.47 -4.97
CA VAL A 39 -10.04 -0.68 -4.96
C VAL A 39 -9.95 -1.34 -3.60
N ILE A 40 -11.07 -1.39 -2.89
CA ILE A 40 -11.17 -2.01 -1.56
C ILE A 40 -12.38 -2.89 -1.55
N THR A 41 -12.14 -4.18 -1.32
CA THR A 41 -13.20 -5.18 -1.29
C THR A 41 -13.15 -5.88 0.06
N PRO A 42 -14.12 -5.67 0.96
CA PRO A 42 -14.22 -6.46 2.18
C PRO A 42 -14.29 -7.96 1.88
N ASP A 43 -13.59 -8.77 2.66
CA ASP A 43 -13.69 -10.23 2.56
C ASP A 43 -15.01 -10.69 3.18
N THR A 44 -16.01 -10.96 2.33
CA THR A 44 -17.34 -11.39 2.77
C THR A 44 -17.35 -12.79 3.40
N ALA A 45 -16.29 -13.58 3.23
CA ALA A 45 -16.13 -14.88 3.87
C ALA A 45 -15.48 -14.77 5.27
N ALA A 46 -14.91 -13.63 5.63
CA ALA A 46 -14.38 -13.38 6.96
C ALA A 46 -15.49 -13.31 8.02
N PRO A 47 -15.18 -13.49 9.33
CA PRO A 47 -16.14 -13.18 10.39
C PRO A 47 -16.62 -11.73 10.29
N ILE A 48 -17.90 -11.46 10.57
CA ILE A 48 -18.50 -10.11 10.49
C ILE A 48 -17.69 -9.08 11.29
N ALA A 49 -17.15 -9.47 12.44
CA ALA A 49 -16.30 -8.62 13.28
C ALA A 49 -14.99 -8.17 12.61
N ASN A 50 -14.62 -8.74 11.46
CA ASN A 50 -13.45 -8.39 10.67
C ASN A 50 -13.81 -7.81 9.29
N GLN A 51 -15.09 -7.57 9.01
CA GLN A 51 -15.54 -7.01 7.75
C GLN A 51 -15.67 -5.49 7.88
N PRO A 52 -14.76 -4.68 7.29
CA PRO A 52 -14.99 -3.25 7.18
C PRO A 52 -16.13 -2.98 6.19
N THR A 53 -16.61 -1.72 6.16
CA THR A 53 -17.50 -1.25 5.10
C THR A 53 -16.80 -0.19 4.26
N VAL A 54 -17.22 -0.05 3.00
CA VAL A 54 -16.65 0.92 2.07
C VAL A 54 -17.69 1.98 1.75
N ALA A 55 -17.26 3.23 1.74
CA ALA A 55 -18.06 4.40 1.41
C ALA A 55 -17.21 5.38 0.56
N GLU A 56 -17.77 6.53 0.25
CA GLU A 56 -17.06 7.65 -0.36
C GLU A 56 -17.21 8.89 0.52
N SER A 57 -16.16 9.69 0.53
CA SER A 57 -16.18 11.04 1.08
C SER A 57 -16.83 12.02 0.09
N LEU A 58 -17.06 13.27 0.51
CA LEU A 58 -17.77 14.25 -0.32
C LEU A 58 -17.06 14.56 -1.66
N ASN A 59 -15.74 14.44 -1.73
CA ASN A 59 -14.98 14.64 -2.97
C ASN A 59 -14.71 13.33 -3.74
N HIS A 60 -15.42 12.24 -3.40
CA HIS A 60 -15.29 10.90 -3.99
C HIS A 60 -13.98 10.15 -3.67
N THR A 61 -13.18 10.58 -2.70
CA THR A 61 -12.10 9.72 -2.19
C THR A 61 -12.71 8.52 -1.45
N PRO A 62 -12.30 7.26 -1.76
CA PRO A 62 -12.80 6.08 -1.08
C PRO A 62 -12.50 6.07 0.42
N VAL A 63 -13.48 5.62 1.19
CA VAL A 63 -13.46 5.57 2.66
C VAL A 63 -13.64 4.12 3.11
N GLU A 64 -12.64 3.58 3.81
CA GLU A 64 -12.76 2.36 4.57
C GLU A 64 -13.26 2.68 5.99
N ASN A 65 -14.51 2.35 6.28
CA ASN A 65 -15.01 2.31 7.64
C ASN A 65 -14.52 1.02 8.29
N ILE A 66 -13.47 1.15 9.10
CA ILE A 66 -12.85 0.02 9.81
C ILE A 66 -13.87 -0.73 10.68
N ALA A 67 -13.59 -2.00 10.92
CA ALA A 67 -14.35 -2.83 11.85
C ALA A 67 -14.21 -2.34 13.31
N THR A 68 -15.08 -2.84 14.19
CA THR A 68 -15.02 -2.50 15.62
C THR A 68 -13.71 -3.03 16.23
N PRO A 69 -12.93 -2.21 16.96
CA PRO A 69 -11.72 -2.67 17.62
C PRO A 69 -12.00 -3.73 18.69
N ASN A 70 -11.07 -4.68 18.86
CA ASN A 70 -11.14 -5.67 19.93
C ASN A 70 -10.79 -5.06 21.31
N GLY A 71 -10.78 -5.90 22.36
CA GLY A 71 -10.44 -5.45 23.73
C GLY A 71 -9.01 -4.89 23.89
N GLY A 72 -8.10 -5.23 22.97
CA GLY A 72 -6.76 -4.65 22.87
C GLY A 72 -6.71 -3.37 22.02
N GLY A 73 -7.85 -2.85 21.55
CA GLY A 73 -7.93 -1.65 20.71
C GLY A 73 -7.45 -1.87 19.27
N VAL A 74 -7.38 -3.12 18.80
CA VAL A 74 -6.97 -3.46 17.44
C VAL A 74 -8.20 -3.68 16.57
N SER A 75 -8.35 -2.88 15.51
CA SER A 75 -9.29 -3.16 14.42
C SER A 75 -8.60 -4.02 13.38
N HIS A 76 -9.13 -5.23 13.14
CA HIS A 76 -8.57 -6.15 12.16
C HIS A 76 -9.55 -6.31 10.99
N ASN A 77 -9.25 -5.62 9.90
CA ASN A 77 -10.03 -5.59 8.68
C ASN A 77 -9.50 -6.64 7.69
N LYS A 78 -10.38 -7.51 7.22
CA LYS A 78 -10.06 -8.51 6.19
C LYS A 78 -10.64 -8.06 4.86
N LEU A 79 -9.77 -8.00 3.86
CA LEU A 79 -10.04 -7.48 2.53
C LEU A 79 -9.72 -8.57 1.49
N GLY A 80 -10.62 -8.81 0.55
CA GLY A 80 -10.32 -9.58 -0.65
C GLY A 80 -9.31 -8.85 -1.54
N GLU A 81 -9.38 -7.51 -1.59
CA GLU A 81 -8.47 -6.67 -2.36
C GLU A 81 -8.23 -5.32 -1.69
N LEU A 82 -6.99 -4.82 -1.81
CA LEU A 82 -6.57 -3.49 -1.39
C LEU A 82 -5.59 -2.92 -2.41
N GLN A 83 -6.07 -1.95 -3.19
CA GLN A 83 -5.29 -1.07 -4.06
C GLN A 83 -5.54 0.36 -3.62
N VAL A 84 -4.50 1.21 -3.60
CA VAL A 84 -4.64 2.64 -3.33
C VAL A 84 -4.19 3.40 -4.58
N GLY A 85 -5.14 4.05 -5.23
CA GLY A 85 -4.94 4.91 -6.37
C GLY A 85 -4.44 6.30 -5.99
N ASN A 86 -4.29 7.17 -6.98
CA ASN A 86 -3.79 8.54 -6.78
C ASN A 86 -4.79 9.42 -6.00
N GLU A 87 -6.08 9.11 -6.07
CA GLU A 87 -7.15 9.73 -5.28
C GLU A 87 -7.03 9.43 -3.77
N GLY A 88 -6.25 8.41 -3.43
CA GLY A 88 -5.96 8.00 -2.06
C GLY A 88 -7.01 7.11 -1.42
N LEU A 89 -6.80 6.84 -0.13
CA LEU A 89 -7.66 6.05 0.74
C LEU A 89 -7.80 6.74 2.09
N ILE A 90 -9.05 6.92 2.54
CA ILE A 90 -9.35 7.33 3.91
C ILE A 90 -9.73 6.12 4.73
N VAL A 91 -8.97 5.83 5.77
CA VAL A 91 -9.27 4.83 6.78
C VAL A 91 -9.99 5.52 7.94
N ASN A 92 -11.29 5.34 8.06
CA ASN A 92 -12.15 6.08 8.98
C ASN A 92 -12.16 5.48 10.39
N ASN A 93 -11.33 6.05 11.25
CA ASN A 93 -11.21 5.77 12.68
C ASN A 93 -11.93 6.82 13.54
N SER A 94 -13.06 7.35 13.06
CA SER A 94 -13.86 8.34 13.77
C SER A 94 -15.31 7.89 13.94
N ALA A 95 -15.85 7.94 15.16
CA ALA A 95 -17.29 7.78 15.38
C ALA A 95 -18.11 9.02 14.98
N SER A 96 -17.45 10.16 14.72
CA SER A 96 -18.08 11.44 14.37
C SER A 96 -17.70 11.90 12.97
N SER A 97 -18.63 12.56 12.28
CA SER A 97 -18.35 13.19 10.99
C SER A 97 -17.40 14.38 11.13
N GLY A 98 -16.63 14.67 10.09
CA GLY A 98 -15.69 15.79 10.08
C GLY A 98 -15.04 16.00 8.73
N ILE A 99 -13.96 16.79 8.70
CA ILE A 99 -13.22 17.12 7.49
C ILE A 99 -11.89 16.37 7.53
N SER A 100 -11.67 15.53 6.52
CA SER A 100 -10.43 14.83 6.24
C SER A 100 -9.49 15.69 5.38
N THR A 101 -8.20 15.37 5.44
CA THR A 101 -7.13 16.02 4.69
C THR A 101 -7.27 15.76 3.20
N ILE A 102 -7.61 14.52 2.81
CA ILE A 102 -7.65 14.12 1.39
C ILE A 102 -9.07 13.98 0.83
N GLY A 103 -10.11 13.92 1.68
CA GLY A 103 -11.49 13.60 1.28
C GLY A 103 -12.54 14.68 1.50
N SER A 104 -12.19 15.86 2.03
CA SER A 104 -13.19 16.82 2.53
C SER A 104 -14.10 16.15 3.58
N ILE A 105 -15.43 16.30 3.51
CA ILE A 105 -16.36 15.78 4.50
C ILE A 105 -16.40 14.24 4.46
N VAL A 106 -16.14 13.62 5.61
CA VAL A 106 -16.26 12.19 5.87
C VAL A 106 -17.33 11.97 6.95
N VAL A 107 -18.25 11.06 6.69
CA VAL A 107 -19.29 10.66 7.65
C VAL A 107 -18.68 9.77 8.73
N GLY A 108 -19.11 9.90 9.98
CA GLY A 108 -18.65 9.04 11.07
C GLY A 108 -18.86 7.55 10.79
N ASN A 109 -17.90 6.73 11.19
CA ASN A 109 -17.93 5.28 11.08
C ASN A 109 -18.91 4.69 12.12
N GLY A 110 -20.03 4.14 11.65
CA GLY A 110 -21.05 3.52 12.48
C GLY A 110 -20.62 2.26 13.23
N ASN A 111 -19.45 1.68 12.91
CA ASN A 111 -18.88 0.56 13.64
C ASN A 111 -18.20 1.00 14.95
N LEU A 112 -17.97 2.31 15.14
CA LEU A 112 -17.20 2.86 16.25
C LEU A 112 -18.10 3.58 17.25
N THR A 113 -17.66 3.58 18.51
CA THR A 113 -18.22 4.41 19.57
C THR A 113 -17.15 5.40 20.01
N SER A 114 -17.54 6.66 20.27
CA SER A 114 -16.58 7.68 20.69
C SER A 114 -15.82 7.26 21.95
N GLY A 115 -14.49 7.40 21.92
CA GLY A 115 -13.58 6.96 22.98
C GLY A 115 -13.06 5.52 22.83
N ASN A 116 -13.69 4.71 21.97
CA ASN A 116 -13.32 3.32 21.67
C ASN A 116 -12.82 3.15 20.23
N GLU A 117 -12.23 4.20 19.65
CA GLU A 117 -11.57 4.13 18.34
C GLU A 117 -10.31 3.26 18.41
N ALA A 118 -9.87 2.74 17.25
CA ALA A 118 -8.72 1.85 17.18
C ALA A 118 -7.42 2.58 17.57
N ARG A 119 -6.52 1.87 18.26
CA ARG A 119 -5.11 2.28 18.42
C ARG A 119 -4.21 1.68 17.34
N ILE A 120 -4.60 0.53 16.80
CA ILE A 120 -3.93 -0.14 15.69
C ILE A 120 -4.99 -0.61 14.70
N ILE A 121 -4.76 -0.37 13.42
CA ILE A 121 -5.61 -0.79 12.32
C ILE A 121 -4.80 -1.75 11.44
N ILE A 122 -5.31 -2.95 11.25
CA ILE A 122 -4.71 -3.97 10.38
C ILE A 122 -5.62 -4.16 9.17
N ASN A 123 -5.08 -3.91 7.99
CA ASN A 123 -5.69 -4.31 6.73
C ASN A 123 -4.97 -5.56 6.23
N GLU A 124 -5.61 -6.72 6.42
CA GLU A 124 -5.15 -8.01 5.91
C GLU A 124 -5.81 -8.30 4.56
N VAL A 125 -5.01 -8.50 3.52
CA VAL A 125 -5.50 -9.03 2.24
C VAL A 125 -5.54 -10.55 2.29
N THR A 126 -6.74 -11.11 2.20
CA THR A 126 -7.01 -12.56 2.19
C THR A 126 -7.18 -13.13 0.79
N GLY A 127 -7.37 -12.27 -0.22
CA GLY A 127 -7.41 -12.66 -1.63
C GLY A 127 -6.04 -13.06 -2.19
N THR A 128 -5.99 -13.27 -3.50
CA THR A 128 -4.76 -13.73 -4.20
C THR A 128 -3.96 -12.60 -4.86
N ASN A 129 -4.52 -11.39 -4.92
CA ASN A 129 -3.88 -10.26 -5.60
C ASN A 129 -2.86 -9.57 -4.68
N PRO A 130 -1.70 -9.12 -5.21
CA PRO A 130 -0.82 -8.21 -4.49
C PRO A 130 -1.47 -6.82 -4.34
N SER A 131 -0.98 -6.03 -3.39
CA SER A 131 -1.42 -4.65 -3.19
C SER A 131 -0.50 -3.67 -3.89
N SER A 132 -1.08 -2.68 -4.55
CA SER A 132 -0.38 -1.56 -5.18
C SER A 132 -0.83 -0.26 -4.52
N LEU A 133 0.13 0.44 -3.91
CA LEU A 133 -0.09 1.67 -3.15
C LEU A 133 0.53 2.84 -3.91
N GLN A 134 -0.29 3.62 -4.61
CA GLN A 134 0.14 4.66 -5.54
C GLN A 134 -0.25 6.07 -5.11
N GLY A 135 -0.96 6.22 -3.99
CA GLY A 135 -1.37 7.51 -3.46
C GLY A 135 -1.47 7.56 -1.93
N PRO A 136 -2.02 8.64 -1.38
CA PRO A 136 -2.03 8.89 0.04
C PRO A 136 -3.02 7.98 0.78
N THR A 137 -2.66 7.54 1.98
CA THR A 137 -3.55 6.89 2.94
C THR A 137 -3.65 7.77 4.19
N GLU A 138 -4.86 8.17 4.55
CA GLU A 138 -5.15 8.99 5.72
C GLU A 138 -5.92 8.18 6.75
N ILE A 139 -5.47 8.16 8.01
CA ILE A 139 -6.33 7.73 9.12
C ILE A 139 -7.20 8.92 9.54
N PHE A 140 -8.49 8.92 9.20
CA PHE A 140 -9.39 9.99 9.59
C PHE A 140 -9.90 9.78 11.02
N GLY A 141 -9.87 10.84 11.84
CA GLY A 141 -10.28 10.79 13.25
C GLY A 141 -9.12 10.60 14.20
N ARG A 142 -9.27 9.68 15.16
CA ARG A 142 -8.23 9.40 16.15
C ARG A 142 -7.01 8.77 15.46
N GLU A 143 -5.83 9.32 15.72
CA GLU A 143 -4.56 8.77 15.25
C GLU A 143 -4.41 7.30 15.68
N ALA A 144 -3.92 6.44 14.78
CA ALA A 144 -3.68 5.02 15.03
C ALA A 144 -2.46 4.49 14.24
N GLU A 145 -1.80 3.44 14.74
CA GLU A 145 -0.83 2.69 13.96
C GLU A 145 -1.53 1.97 12.80
N TYR A 146 -0.90 1.92 11.63
CA TYR A 146 -1.47 1.33 10.42
C TYR A 146 -0.62 0.16 9.92
N VAL A 147 -1.24 -0.99 9.69
CA VAL A 147 -0.59 -2.20 9.18
C VAL A 147 -1.27 -2.63 7.89
N VAL A 148 -0.50 -2.75 6.81
CA VAL A 148 -0.95 -3.40 5.57
C VAL A 148 -0.24 -4.74 5.47
N ALA A 149 -1.03 -5.82 5.52
CA ALA A 149 -0.53 -7.19 5.45
C ALA A 149 -1.04 -7.89 4.19
N ASN A 150 -0.16 -8.16 3.22
CA ASN A 150 -0.52 -8.90 2.01
C ASN A 150 0.51 -9.99 1.67
N PRO A 151 0.18 -11.28 1.87
CA PRO A 151 1.07 -12.40 1.54
C PRO A 151 1.44 -12.56 0.08
N ASN A 152 0.72 -11.92 -0.84
CA ASN A 152 0.99 -11.95 -2.26
C ASN A 152 2.01 -10.87 -2.67
N GLY A 153 2.30 -9.91 -1.79
CA GLY A 153 3.25 -8.83 -2.00
C GLY A 153 2.61 -7.44 -1.96
N ILE A 154 3.46 -6.42 -1.83
CA ILE A 154 3.06 -5.01 -1.78
C ILE A 154 4.01 -4.21 -2.68
N SER A 155 3.48 -3.40 -3.58
CA SER A 155 4.25 -2.35 -4.26
C SER A 155 3.83 -0.97 -3.76
N CYS A 156 4.80 -0.06 -3.64
CA CYS A 156 4.54 1.35 -3.39
C CYS A 156 5.25 2.21 -4.44
N ASN A 157 4.48 3.10 -5.05
CA ASN A 157 4.92 4.08 -6.02
C ASN A 157 4.22 5.43 -5.76
N GLY A 158 4.75 6.20 -4.82
CA GLY A 158 4.13 7.45 -4.38
C GLY A 158 3.13 7.28 -3.24
N CYS A 159 3.20 6.18 -2.49
CA CYS A 159 2.38 6.04 -1.30
C CYS A 159 2.79 7.06 -0.23
N GLY A 160 1.81 7.69 0.40
CA GLY A 160 1.98 8.65 1.48
C GLY A 160 1.09 8.32 2.67
N PHE A 161 1.48 8.71 3.88
CA PHE A 161 0.74 8.36 5.10
C PHE A 161 0.47 9.59 5.97
N PHE A 162 -0.80 9.77 6.39
CA PHE A 162 -1.27 10.90 7.19
C PHE A 162 -1.96 10.45 8.48
N ASN A 163 -1.75 11.20 9.55
CA ASN A 163 -2.34 10.96 10.88
C ASN A 163 -2.11 9.53 11.41
N THR A 164 -0.91 9.01 11.19
CA THR A 164 -0.49 7.70 11.69
C THR A 164 0.93 7.77 12.22
N PRO A 165 1.18 7.36 13.48
CA PRO A 165 2.50 7.49 14.09
C PRO A 165 3.39 6.33 13.66
N LYS A 166 2.81 5.21 13.21
CA LYS A 166 3.57 4.07 12.72
C LYS A 166 2.86 3.38 11.59
N VAL A 167 3.60 3.11 10.53
CA VAL A 167 3.13 2.33 9.39
C VAL A 167 3.97 1.07 9.27
N THR A 168 3.32 -0.07 9.09
CA THR A 168 3.98 -1.35 8.84
C THR A 168 3.46 -1.96 7.54
N LEU A 169 4.33 -2.08 6.54
CA LEU A 169 4.07 -2.89 5.35
C LEU A 169 4.64 -4.29 5.58
N ALA A 170 3.78 -5.30 5.57
CA ALA A 170 4.16 -6.67 5.86
C ALA A 170 3.65 -7.65 4.81
N THR A 171 4.43 -8.70 4.52
CA THR A 171 3.97 -9.80 3.67
C THR A 171 3.34 -10.94 4.46
N ARG A 172 3.12 -10.75 5.76
CA ARG A 172 2.36 -11.68 6.60
C ARG A 172 1.56 -10.92 7.62
N VAL A 173 0.50 -11.58 8.07
CA VAL A 173 -0.44 -11.05 9.06
C VAL A 173 0.23 -11.10 10.44
N PRO A 174 0.08 -10.06 11.27
CA PRO A 174 0.56 -10.10 12.64
C PRO A 174 -0.15 -11.17 13.47
N HIS A 175 0.60 -11.86 14.33
CA HIS A 175 0.06 -12.75 15.34
C HIS A 175 -0.42 -11.93 16.53
N MET A 176 -1.61 -12.27 17.02
CA MET A 176 -2.22 -11.62 18.17
C MET A 176 -1.90 -12.37 19.46
N ASP A 177 -1.72 -11.65 20.57
CA ASP A 177 -1.62 -12.23 21.91
C ASP A 177 -3.02 -12.58 22.47
N GLY A 178 -3.05 -13.24 23.64
CA GLY A 178 -4.30 -13.61 24.30
C GLY A 178 -5.15 -12.43 24.81
N ALA A 179 -4.60 -11.22 24.83
CA ALA A 179 -5.31 -9.98 25.18
C ALA A 179 -5.83 -9.23 23.94
N GLY A 180 -5.57 -9.73 22.73
CA GLY A 180 -5.98 -9.11 21.48
C GLY A 180 -5.07 -7.98 21.00
N ASN A 181 -3.83 -7.89 21.49
CA ASN A 181 -2.81 -7.01 20.92
C ASN A 181 -2.00 -7.74 19.86
N ILE A 182 -1.26 -7.00 19.02
CA ILE A 182 -0.25 -7.61 18.15
C ILE A 182 0.98 -7.99 18.98
N ASP A 183 1.45 -9.23 18.88
CA ASP A 183 2.70 -9.68 19.50
C ASP A 183 3.87 -9.61 18.52
N HIS A 184 3.79 -10.36 17.41
CA HIS A 184 4.87 -10.47 16.45
C HIS A 184 4.37 -10.73 15.03
N ILE A 185 5.24 -10.51 14.05
CA ILE A 185 5.01 -10.87 12.65
C ILE A 185 6.02 -11.94 12.25
N THR A 186 5.53 -13.10 11.83
CA THR A 186 6.36 -14.19 11.32
C THR A 186 6.36 -14.15 9.80
N VAL A 187 7.53 -14.02 9.19
CA VAL A 187 7.67 -13.89 7.74
C VAL A 187 8.44 -15.05 7.14
N ASP A 188 7.92 -15.57 6.03
CA ASP A 188 8.47 -16.70 5.29
C ASP A 188 8.36 -16.57 3.76
N LYS A 189 7.44 -15.75 3.24
CA LYS A 189 7.22 -15.49 1.80
C LYS A 189 6.83 -14.04 1.50
N GLY A 190 6.76 -13.71 0.21
CA GLY A 190 6.28 -12.43 -0.32
C GLY A 190 7.38 -11.38 -0.49
N ASN A 191 7.18 -10.46 -1.42
CA ASN A 191 8.11 -9.38 -1.73
C ASN A 191 7.45 -8.01 -1.53
N ILE A 192 8.23 -7.03 -1.08
CA ILE A 192 7.82 -5.62 -1.08
C ILE A 192 8.69 -4.84 -2.08
N LEU A 193 8.06 -4.09 -2.97
CA LEU A 193 8.73 -3.27 -3.98
C LEU A 193 8.46 -1.78 -3.73
N ILE A 194 9.52 -0.99 -3.58
CA ILE A 194 9.45 0.46 -3.51
C ILE A 194 10.04 1.01 -4.80
N GLU A 195 9.24 1.72 -5.58
CA GLU A 195 9.62 2.18 -6.92
C GLU A 195 9.02 3.56 -7.25
N GLY A 196 9.38 4.09 -8.43
CA GLY A 196 8.89 5.36 -8.94
C GLY A 196 9.02 6.52 -7.94
N ASN A 197 7.89 7.09 -7.53
CA ASN A 197 7.81 8.24 -6.62
C ASN A 197 8.18 7.90 -5.17
N GLY A 198 8.40 6.62 -4.84
CA GLY A 198 8.87 6.20 -3.52
C GLY A 198 7.80 6.24 -2.43
N VAL A 199 8.22 6.48 -1.19
CA VAL A 199 7.37 6.51 0.00
C VAL A 199 7.51 7.87 0.70
N ASP A 200 6.37 8.49 1.04
CA ASP A 200 6.32 9.59 2.01
C ASP A 200 5.68 9.13 3.34
N ALA A 201 6.55 8.79 4.29
CA ALA A 201 6.23 8.50 5.68
C ALA A 201 6.87 9.53 6.62
N SER A 202 7.09 10.76 6.14
CA SER A 202 7.80 11.83 6.85
C SER A 202 7.08 12.30 8.13
N GLN A 203 5.77 12.09 8.20
CA GLN A 203 4.92 12.40 9.35
C GLN A 203 4.80 11.26 10.36
N THR A 204 5.47 10.12 10.12
CA THR A 204 5.43 8.96 11.01
C THR A 204 6.62 8.96 11.98
N ASP A 205 6.42 8.41 13.18
CA ASP A 205 7.52 8.04 14.07
C ASP A 205 8.28 6.81 13.56
N SER A 206 7.58 5.85 12.96
CA SER A 206 8.23 4.66 12.37
C SER A 206 7.55 4.21 11.09
N PHE A 207 8.37 3.95 10.06
CA PHE A 207 7.97 3.23 8.86
C PHE A 207 8.73 1.90 8.79
N ASP A 208 7.99 0.81 8.91
CA ASP A 208 8.52 -0.55 9.00
C ASP A 208 8.14 -1.36 7.76
N ILE A 209 9.13 -1.95 7.09
CA ILE A 209 8.97 -2.96 6.03
C ILE A 209 9.36 -4.32 6.62
N ILE A 210 8.46 -5.30 6.58
CA ILE A 210 8.67 -6.64 7.14
C ILE A 210 8.26 -7.70 6.10
N ALA A 211 9.24 -8.22 5.35
CA ALA A 211 8.97 -9.08 4.19
C ALA A 211 10.00 -10.20 3.99
N ARG A 212 9.69 -11.22 3.19
CA ARG A 212 10.69 -12.26 2.87
C ARG A 212 11.79 -11.69 1.99
N ALA A 213 11.40 -10.83 1.05
CA ALA A 213 12.28 -10.09 0.16
C ALA A 213 11.83 -8.64 0.05
N THR A 214 12.74 -7.74 -0.26
CA THR A 214 12.39 -6.34 -0.56
C THR A 214 13.30 -5.81 -1.66
N GLN A 215 12.73 -4.97 -2.54
CA GLN A 215 13.46 -4.20 -3.54
C GLN A 215 13.16 -2.72 -3.33
N ILE A 216 14.20 -1.90 -3.22
CA ILE A 216 14.07 -0.46 -2.96
C ILE A 216 14.77 0.30 -4.08
N HIS A 217 14.01 0.68 -5.09
CA HIS A 217 14.46 1.40 -6.27
C HIS A 217 14.16 2.91 -6.21
N ALA A 218 13.34 3.35 -5.26
CA ALA A 218 12.99 4.75 -5.04
C ALA A 218 13.21 5.19 -3.59
N ALA A 219 13.10 6.50 -3.35
CA ALA A 219 13.36 7.10 -2.04
C ALA A 219 12.29 6.73 -1.00
N ILE A 220 12.70 6.58 0.25
CA ILE A 220 11.84 6.44 1.42
C ILE A 220 12.13 7.61 2.35
N TYR A 221 11.15 8.49 2.52
CA TYR A 221 11.20 9.58 3.48
C TYR A 221 10.47 9.15 4.74
N GLY A 222 11.19 8.88 5.82
CA GLY A 222 10.60 8.58 7.13
C GLY A 222 10.78 9.73 8.11
N GLY A 223 9.86 9.89 9.05
CA GLY A 223 9.97 10.94 10.08
C GLY A 223 11.10 10.66 11.06
N ASN A 224 10.89 9.73 12.00
CA ASN A 224 11.92 9.38 12.98
C ASN A 224 12.71 8.12 12.61
N THR A 225 12.05 7.00 12.37
CA THR A 225 12.72 5.72 12.08
C THR A 225 12.21 5.09 10.79
N VAL A 226 13.13 4.58 9.97
CA VAL A 226 12.79 3.59 8.92
C VAL A 226 13.48 2.28 9.27
N ARG A 227 12.69 1.20 9.31
CA ARG A 227 13.19 -0.16 9.56
C ARG A 227 12.82 -1.07 8.41
N VAL A 228 13.81 -1.81 7.91
CA VAL A 228 13.61 -2.82 6.88
C VAL A 228 14.08 -4.16 7.44
N THR A 229 13.15 -5.10 7.59
CA THR A 229 13.44 -6.49 7.99
C THR A 229 13.11 -7.42 6.84
N THR A 230 14.13 -8.08 6.31
CA THR A 230 13.98 -9.04 5.22
C THR A 230 14.35 -10.46 5.61
N GLY A 231 13.76 -11.41 4.93
CA GLY A 231 14.04 -12.82 5.12
C GLY A 231 13.14 -13.50 6.13
N ARG A 232 13.50 -14.73 6.52
CA ARG A 232 12.75 -15.56 7.46
C ARG A 232 13.03 -15.09 8.88
N ASN A 233 12.12 -14.29 9.42
CA ASN A 233 12.25 -13.74 10.77
C ASN A 233 10.91 -13.79 11.50
N GLN A 234 11.01 -13.86 12.83
CA GLN A 234 9.97 -13.43 13.73
C GLN A 234 10.32 -12.02 14.23
N VAL A 235 9.45 -11.05 13.96
CA VAL A 235 9.68 -9.65 14.34
C VAL A 235 8.71 -9.27 15.45
N ASN A 236 9.21 -8.93 16.63
CA ASN A 236 8.35 -8.40 17.69
C ASN A 236 7.81 -7.01 17.27
N TYR A 237 6.50 -6.83 17.36
CA TYR A 237 5.83 -5.67 16.78
C TYR A 237 6.12 -4.37 17.53
N GLN A 238 6.24 -4.41 18.86
CA GLN A 238 6.49 -3.23 19.69
C GLN A 238 7.93 -2.72 19.55
N THR A 239 8.90 -3.63 19.56
CA THR A 239 10.33 -3.28 19.59
C THR A 239 10.96 -3.22 18.20
N GLY A 240 10.35 -3.91 17.23
CA GLY A 240 10.91 -4.16 15.91
C GLY A 240 12.20 -4.98 15.96
N VAL A 241 12.42 -5.76 17.03
CA VAL A 241 13.53 -6.71 17.14
C VAL A 241 13.21 -7.93 16.29
N ALA A 242 14.12 -8.26 15.38
CA ALA A 242 14.01 -9.40 14.48
C ALA A 242 14.81 -10.59 15.03
N THR A 243 14.14 -11.73 15.17
CA THR A 243 14.75 -13.01 15.56
C THR A 243 14.77 -13.93 14.34
N PRO A 244 15.96 -14.35 13.88
CA PRO A 244 16.12 -15.29 12.77
C PRO A 244 15.35 -16.60 12.98
N LEU A 245 14.62 -17.07 11.96
CA LEU A 245 14.06 -18.43 11.92
C LEU A 245 14.97 -19.35 11.10
N ALA A 246 14.94 -20.66 11.42
CA ALA A 246 15.78 -21.67 10.76
C ALA A 246 15.56 -21.70 9.24
N ALA A 247 16.63 -21.89 8.47
CA ALA A 247 16.57 -22.01 7.01
C ALA A 247 15.73 -23.22 6.57
N THR A 248 15.01 -23.10 5.46
CA THR A 248 14.40 -24.23 4.74
C THR A 248 15.37 -24.67 3.63
N PRO A 249 15.30 -25.92 3.13
CA PRO A 249 16.24 -26.43 2.11
C PRO A 249 16.35 -25.53 0.86
N GLU A 250 15.32 -24.76 0.54
CA GLU A 250 15.27 -23.81 -0.59
C GLU A 250 16.06 -22.49 -0.34
N SER A 251 16.63 -22.30 0.85
CA SER A 251 17.18 -21.01 1.30
C SER A 251 18.70 -20.84 1.13
N GLU A 252 19.41 -21.84 0.60
CA GLU A 252 20.88 -21.84 0.55
C GLU A 252 21.50 -20.98 -0.58
N VAL A 253 20.72 -20.53 -1.57
CA VAL A 253 21.29 -20.07 -2.85
C VAL A 253 21.58 -18.55 -2.96
N SER A 254 21.09 -17.69 -2.07
CA SER A 254 21.34 -16.25 -2.20
C SER A 254 22.06 -15.68 -0.98
N LYS A 255 23.37 -15.49 -1.13
CA LYS A 255 24.25 -14.78 -0.20
C LYS A 255 24.83 -13.55 -0.88
N SER A 256 24.03 -12.51 -1.12
CA SER A 256 24.57 -11.16 -1.32
C SER A 256 23.67 -10.10 -0.68
N MET A 257 24.27 -9.24 0.15
CA MET A 257 23.65 -8.04 0.72
C MET A 257 24.21 -6.84 -0.06
N PRO A 258 23.45 -6.15 -0.92
CA PRO A 258 23.97 -5.00 -1.64
C PRO A 258 24.13 -3.80 -0.68
N ARG A 259 25.33 -3.19 -0.68
CA ARG A 259 25.76 -2.02 0.15
C ARG A 259 24.95 -0.73 -0.04
N ARG A 260 23.84 -0.72 -0.80
CA ARG A 260 23.19 0.52 -1.29
C ARG A 260 21.73 0.72 -0.85
N LEU A 261 21.14 -0.08 0.04
CA LEU A 261 19.77 0.22 0.52
C LEU A 261 19.68 1.54 1.30
N ARG A 262 20.69 1.85 2.11
CA ARG A 262 20.71 3.06 2.93
C ARG A 262 20.68 4.35 2.11
N SER A 263 21.21 4.38 0.88
CA SER A 263 21.23 5.61 0.08
C SER A 263 19.84 6.09 -0.34
N ASN A 264 18.86 5.17 -0.38
CA ASN A 264 17.49 5.47 -0.76
C ASN A 264 16.61 5.79 0.46
N MET A 265 17.11 5.62 1.69
CA MET A 265 16.38 5.90 2.92
C MET A 265 16.81 7.26 3.45
N LYS A 266 15.84 8.03 3.96
CA LYS A 266 16.06 9.32 4.60
C LYS A 266 15.18 9.41 5.83
N ALA A 267 15.78 9.19 7.00
CA ALA A 267 15.13 9.35 8.30
C ALA A 267 16.17 9.68 9.38
N ARG A 268 15.73 10.06 10.59
CA ARG A 268 16.68 10.27 11.71
C ARG A 268 17.41 8.99 12.09
N ARG A 269 16.76 7.83 11.94
CA ARG A 269 17.33 6.50 12.23
C ARG A 269 16.95 5.50 11.15
N GLU A 270 17.95 4.77 10.66
CA GLU A 270 17.79 3.74 9.64
C GLU A 270 18.29 2.39 10.16
N LYS A 271 17.41 1.38 10.15
CA LYS A 271 17.71 0.03 10.63
C LYS A 271 17.42 -0.99 9.54
N ILE A 272 18.34 -1.92 9.29
CA ILE A 272 18.18 -3.00 8.33
C ILE A 272 18.55 -4.32 9.00
N SER A 273 17.66 -5.32 8.94
CA SER A 273 17.87 -6.70 9.41
C SER A 273 17.55 -7.70 8.28
N ALA A 274 18.35 -8.77 8.12
CA ALA A 274 18.21 -9.71 7.01
C ALA A 274 18.56 -11.17 7.42
N ASN A 275 17.79 -12.19 6.97
CA ASN A 275 18.07 -13.62 7.27
C ASN A 275 17.42 -14.66 6.31
N PRO A 276 18.12 -15.61 5.65
CA PRO A 276 19.13 -15.42 4.61
C PRO A 276 18.50 -14.89 3.28
N LEU A 277 19.34 -14.32 2.41
CA LEU A 277 19.07 -13.11 1.62
C LEU A 277 18.17 -13.30 0.40
N THR A 278 17.37 -12.29 0.06
CA THR A 278 17.06 -11.84 -1.31
C THR A 278 16.72 -10.35 -1.23
N VAL A 279 17.75 -9.51 -1.28
CA VAL A 279 17.59 -8.07 -1.48
C VAL A 279 18.41 -7.72 -2.72
N SER A 280 17.74 -7.42 -3.82
CA SER A 280 18.39 -7.09 -5.09
C SER A 280 18.42 -5.58 -5.31
N ASN A 281 19.52 -5.07 -5.86
CA ASN A 281 19.66 -3.71 -6.38
C ASN A 281 20.47 -3.80 -7.69
N ASN A 282 19.81 -3.59 -8.83
CA ASN A 282 20.43 -3.67 -10.16
C ASN A 282 20.89 -2.28 -10.66
N ASN A 283 21.88 -1.67 -10.00
CA ASN A 283 22.54 -0.47 -10.51
C ASN A 283 23.97 -0.82 -11.01
N PRO A 284 24.29 -0.70 -12.31
CA PRO A 284 25.46 -1.32 -12.95
C PRO A 284 26.85 -0.71 -12.63
N ALA A 285 27.01 0.04 -11.54
CA ALA A 285 28.20 0.90 -11.36
C ALA A 285 29.37 0.35 -10.51
N CYS A 286 29.38 -0.87 -9.98
CA CYS A 286 30.52 -1.31 -9.15
C CYS A 286 30.81 -2.83 -9.23
N SER A 287 31.86 -3.20 -9.97
CA SER A 287 32.54 -4.50 -9.87
C SER A 287 33.76 -4.39 -8.94
N GLY A 288 33.85 -5.27 -7.93
CA GLY A 288 35.07 -5.47 -7.14
C GLY A 288 34.83 -5.59 -5.63
N TRP A 289 34.71 -6.82 -5.11
CA TRP A 289 34.93 -7.08 -3.67
C TRP A 289 35.34 -8.54 -3.40
N ASP A 290 36.37 -8.72 -2.55
CA ASP A 290 36.92 -10.01 -2.10
C ASP A 290 36.29 -10.43 -0.74
N ASN A 291 35.93 -11.71 -0.63
CA ASN A 291 35.14 -12.31 0.44
C ASN A 291 35.92 -12.68 1.71
N SER A 292 37.21 -12.36 1.79
CA SER A 292 38.07 -12.95 2.82
C SER A 292 38.05 -12.27 4.19
N ASN A 293 37.75 -10.96 4.31
CA ASN A 293 38.12 -10.24 5.55
C ASN A 293 37.15 -9.20 6.13
N ASN A 294 35.90 -9.12 5.65
CA ASN A 294 34.82 -8.33 6.27
C ASN A 294 35.23 -6.94 6.83
N LYS A 295 36.11 -6.20 6.11
CA LYS A 295 36.55 -4.83 6.42
C LYS A 295 36.63 -4.01 5.14
N ILE A 296 36.27 -2.73 5.23
CA ILE A 296 36.25 -1.76 4.13
C ILE A 296 37.66 -1.19 3.94
N MET A 297 38.17 -1.16 2.70
CA MET A 297 39.03 -0.07 2.21
C MET A 297 38.12 0.99 1.60
#